data_AF-A0A953VJU7-F1
#
_entry.id   AF-A0A953VJU7-F1
#
_cell.length_a   1.000
_cell.length_b   1.000
_cell.length_c   1.000
_cell.angle_alpha   90.00
_cell.angle_beta   90.00
_cell.angle_gamma   90.00
#
_symmetry.space_group_name_H-M   'P 1'
#
loop_
_entity.id
_entity.type
_entity.pdbx_description
1 polymer ?
#
loop_
_entity_poly.entity_id
_entity_poly.type
_entity_poly.pdbx_seq_one_letter_code
_entity_poly.pdbx_strand_id
1 'polypeptide(L)'
;MTDTMKLLDVRPILQKGEEPFVAIMQAVGSLADGQGLRLLSTFKPVPLFSVLGKQGFSHEEKEIGNGDWQIDFIPAEGAKAPSADSLPSSPPATPPAPQGIAEAAKADGKADAKGWPAPALVLDNRGLMPPDPMVRTLEAIEGLAEGEVLEIHNDRDPLFLYPELAERGHLAHSEASDKGGYRVLIRKGSAKGTAA
;
A
#
# COMPACT_ATOMS: atom_id res chain seq x y z
N MET A 1 0.10 -19.00 -28.16
CA MET A 1 1.26 -19.88 -27.86
C MET A 1 2.31 -18.97 -27.24
N THR A 2 2.25 -18.70 -25.95
CA THR A 2 2.99 -19.48 -24.94
C THR A 2 2.14 -19.74 -23.70
N ASP A 3 1.71 -20.99 -23.57
CA ASP A 3 1.04 -21.53 -22.37
C ASP A 3 2.14 -21.99 -21.39
N THR A 4 2.73 -21.03 -20.68
CA THR A 4 3.69 -21.28 -19.58
C THR A 4 3.02 -21.04 -18.24
N MET A 5 1.78 -21.52 -18.08
CA MET A 5 1.06 -21.49 -16.81
C MET A 5 1.01 -22.90 -16.25
N LYS A 6 1.61 -23.12 -15.08
CA LYS A 6 1.54 -24.41 -14.40
C LYS A 6 0.20 -24.51 -13.68
N LEU A 7 -0.63 -25.46 -14.11
CA LEU A 7 -1.91 -25.73 -13.46
C LEU A 7 -1.70 -26.52 -12.16
N LEU A 8 -2.30 -26.04 -11.08
CA LEU A 8 -2.34 -26.69 -9.78
C LEU A 8 -3.78 -26.74 -9.28
N ASP A 9 -4.32 -27.95 -9.17
CA ASP A 9 -5.67 -28.19 -8.64
C ASP A 9 -5.56 -28.60 -7.18
N VAL A 10 -6.13 -27.81 -6.28
CA VAL A 10 -6.07 -28.05 -4.83
C VAL A 10 -7.37 -28.61 -4.25
N ARG A 11 -8.39 -28.80 -5.08
CA ARG A 11 -9.66 -29.45 -4.70
C ARG A 11 -9.47 -30.86 -4.14
N PRO A 12 -8.63 -31.75 -4.72
CA PRO A 12 -8.40 -33.06 -4.13
C PRO A 12 -7.64 -33.01 -2.80
N ILE A 13 -6.81 -31.98 -2.58
CA ILE A 13 -6.07 -31.76 -1.33
C ILE A 13 -7.06 -31.39 -0.22
N LEU A 14 -8.01 -30.50 -0.54
CA LEU A 14 -9.09 -30.10 0.37
C LEU A 14 -10.06 -31.25 0.65
N GLN A 15 -10.37 -32.08 -0.34
CA GLN A 15 -11.18 -33.29 -0.12
C GLN A 15 -10.50 -34.31 0.80
N LYS A 16 -9.16 -34.32 0.85
CA LYS A 16 -8.38 -35.13 1.78
C LYS A 16 -8.21 -34.49 3.17
N GLY A 17 -8.64 -33.25 3.35
CA GLY A 17 -8.43 -32.48 4.59
C GLY A 17 -6.98 -31.98 4.77
N GLU A 18 -6.19 -31.97 3.70
CA GLU A 18 -4.83 -31.44 3.69
C GLU A 18 -4.83 -29.94 3.33
N GLU A 19 -3.78 -29.22 3.72
CA GLU A 19 -3.68 -27.78 3.50
C GLU A 19 -3.13 -27.46 2.09
N PRO A 20 -3.89 -26.74 1.25
CA PRO A 20 -3.48 -26.46 -0.13
C PRO A 20 -2.34 -25.43 -0.22
N PHE A 21 -2.14 -24.62 0.83
CA PHE A 21 -1.15 -23.55 0.87
C PHE A 21 0.28 -24.07 0.65
N VAL A 22 0.63 -25.19 1.31
CA VAL A 22 1.96 -25.79 1.20
C VAL A 22 2.21 -26.31 -0.22
N ALA A 23 1.23 -26.98 -0.82
CA ALA A 23 1.32 -27.45 -2.21
C ALA A 23 1.47 -26.30 -3.20
N ILE A 24 0.79 -25.18 -2.96
CA ILE A 24 0.91 -23.95 -3.75
C ILE A 24 2.30 -23.35 -3.62
N MET A 25 2.83 -23.21 -2.40
CA MET A 25 4.19 -22.69 -2.16
C MET A 25 5.26 -23.57 -2.80
N GLN A 26 5.10 -24.90 -2.79
CA GLN A 26 6.01 -25.81 -3.49
C GLN A 26 5.91 -25.67 -5.01
N ALA A 27 4.70 -25.56 -5.54
CA ALA A 27 4.50 -25.37 -6.97
C ALA A 27 5.11 -24.05 -7.43
N VAL A 28 4.86 -22.95 -6.71
CA VAL A 28 5.43 -21.61 -6.97
C VAL A 28 6.95 -21.62 -6.87
N GLY A 29 7.51 -22.26 -5.84
CA GLY A 29 8.96 -22.39 -5.69
C GLY A 29 9.61 -23.26 -6.77
N SER A 30 8.83 -24.08 -7.49
CA SER A 30 9.30 -24.92 -8.60
C SER A 30 8.99 -24.33 -9.99
N LEU A 31 8.41 -23.12 -10.07
CA LEU A 31 8.16 -22.44 -11.34
C LEU A 31 9.47 -21.92 -11.94
N ALA A 32 9.58 -22.00 -13.27
CA ALA A 32 10.68 -21.39 -14.02
C ALA A 32 10.52 -19.86 -14.11
N ASP A 33 11.59 -19.15 -14.48
CA ASP A 33 11.57 -17.70 -14.67
C ASP A 33 10.46 -17.26 -15.63
N GLY A 34 9.58 -16.38 -15.16
CA GLY A 34 8.44 -15.89 -15.95
C GLY A 34 7.31 -16.91 -16.15
N GLN A 35 7.32 -18.04 -15.46
CA GLN A 35 6.24 -19.03 -15.51
C GLN A 35 5.11 -18.68 -14.53
N GLY A 36 3.87 -18.67 -15.03
CA GLY A 36 2.67 -18.41 -14.22
C GLY A 36 2.15 -19.65 -13.51
N LEU A 37 1.27 -19.47 -12.52
CA LEU A 37 0.56 -20.56 -11.85
C LEU A 37 -0.95 -20.38 -12.02
N ARG A 38 -1.64 -21.38 -12.57
CA ARG A 38 -3.10 -21.44 -12.57
C ARG A 38 -3.57 -22.31 -11.42
N LEU A 39 -4.14 -21.70 -10.39
CA LEU A 39 -4.66 -22.38 -9.20
C LEU A 39 -6.18 -22.60 -9.34
N LEU A 40 -6.63 -23.83 -9.16
CA LEU A 40 -8.06 -24.17 -9.06
C LEU A 40 -8.41 -24.50 -7.61
N SER A 41 -9.27 -23.69 -7.00
CA SER A 41 -9.70 -23.82 -5.60
C SER A 41 -11.21 -23.66 -5.49
N THR A 42 -11.86 -24.39 -4.58
CA THR A 42 -13.30 -24.23 -4.27
C THR A 42 -13.59 -23.04 -3.35
N PHE A 43 -12.57 -22.27 -2.97
CA PHE A 43 -12.71 -21.05 -2.20
C PHE A 43 -11.59 -20.07 -2.56
N LYS A 44 -11.86 -18.77 -2.38
CA LYS A 44 -10.91 -17.68 -2.63
C LYS A 44 -9.86 -17.62 -1.52
N PRO A 45 -8.60 -17.97 -1.78
CA PRO A 45 -7.55 -17.99 -0.75
C PRO A 45 -6.98 -16.57 -0.58
N VAL A 46 -7.78 -15.67 0.02
CA VAL A 46 -7.43 -14.26 0.27
C VAL A 46 -6.03 -14.06 0.88
N PRO A 47 -5.59 -14.86 1.87
CA PRO A 47 -4.25 -14.70 2.46
C PRO A 47 -3.12 -14.95 1.44
N LEU A 48 -3.38 -15.77 0.43
CA LEU A 48 -2.40 -16.23 -0.54
C LEU A 48 -2.06 -15.14 -1.57
N PHE A 49 -3.05 -14.30 -1.90
CA PHE A 49 -2.85 -13.13 -2.75
C PHE A 49 -1.87 -12.14 -2.13
N SER A 50 -1.97 -11.93 -0.81
CA SER A 50 -1.05 -11.06 -0.09
C SER A 50 0.38 -11.60 -0.09
N VAL A 51 0.56 -12.92 -0.03
CA VAL A 51 1.89 -13.56 -0.05
C VAL A 51 2.50 -13.46 -1.46
N LEU A 52 1.75 -13.83 -2.49
CA LEU A 52 2.25 -13.83 -3.87
C LEU A 52 2.41 -12.42 -4.44
N GLY A 53 1.52 -11.49 -4.07
CA GLY A 53 1.68 -10.06 -4.38
C GLY A 53 2.96 -9.48 -3.79
N LYS A 54 3.35 -9.89 -2.57
CA LYS A 54 4.64 -9.52 -1.96
C LYS A 54 5.85 -10.12 -2.67
N GLN A 55 5.67 -11.24 -3.37
CA GLN A 55 6.72 -11.90 -4.15
C GLN A 55 6.81 -11.41 -5.60
N GLY A 56 6.02 -10.40 -6.00
CA GLY A 56 6.04 -9.83 -7.34
C GLY A 56 5.17 -10.57 -8.37
N PHE A 57 4.22 -11.39 -7.90
CA PHE A 57 3.23 -12.03 -8.74
C PHE A 57 1.92 -11.25 -8.73
N SER A 58 1.45 -10.86 -9.91
CA SER A 58 0.08 -10.42 -10.12
C SER A 58 -0.86 -11.62 -10.06
N HIS A 59 -2.11 -11.42 -9.65
CA HIS A 59 -3.13 -12.47 -9.63
C HIS A 59 -4.39 -11.97 -10.32
N GLU A 60 -4.99 -12.84 -11.12
CA GLU A 60 -6.29 -12.62 -11.73
C GLU A 60 -7.22 -13.73 -11.27
N GLU A 61 -8.36 -13.36 -10.68
CA GLU A 61 -9.36 -14.31 -10.23
C GLU A 61 -10.51 -14.40 -11.22
N LYS A 62 -10.97 -15.62 -11.46
CA LYS A 62 -12.06 -15.91 -12.37
C LYS A 62 -12.93 -17.00 -11.76
N GLU A 63 -14.17 -16.64 -11.48
CA GLU A 63 -15.17 -17.62 -11.08
C GLU A 63 -15.52 -18.49 -12.30
N ILE A 64 -15.28 -19.80 -12.18
CA ILE A 64 -15.55 -20.79 -13.24
C ILE A 64 -16.89 -21.50 -13.02
N GLY A 65 -17.63 -21.11 -11.97
CA GLY A 65 -18.95 -21.64 -11.63
C GLY A 65 -18.88 -22.84 -10.69
N ASN A 66 -20.03 -23.24 -10.15
CA ASN A 66 -20.17 -24.40 -9.22
C ASN A 66 -19.43 -24.23 -7.87
N GLY A 67 -19.07 -23.00 -7.51
CA GLY A 67 -18.24 -22.70 -6.33
C GLY A 67 -16.75 -22.89 -6.56
N ASP A 68 -16.33 -23.24 -7.79
CA ASP A 68 -14.93 -23.32 -8.19
C ASP A 68 -14.41 -21.96 -8.66
N TRP A 69 -13.18 -21.66 -8.27
CA TRP A 69 -12.46 -20.45 -8.58
C TRP A 69 -11.16 -20.80 -9.29
N GLN A 70 -10.91 -20.14 -10.41
CA GLN A 70 -9.64 -20.15 -11.11
C GLN A 70 -8.88 -18.89 -10.73
N ILE A 71 -7.63 -19.05 -10.30
CA ILE A 71 -6.75 -17.93 -10.02
C ILE A 71 -5.50 -18.09 -10.88
N ASP A 72 -5.28 -17.15 -11.79
CA ASP A 72 -4.09 -17.08 -12.62
C ASP A 72 -3.07 -16.13 -11.98
N PHE A 73 -2.01 -16.68 -11.41
CA PHE A 73 -0.86 -15.93 -10.94
C PHE A 73 0.12 -15.69 -12.09
N ILE A 74 0.36 -14.43 -12.39
CA ILE A 74 1.20 -13.94 -13.47
C ILE A 74 2.43 -13.29 -12.83
N PRO A 75 3.65 -13.83 -13.02
CA PRO A 75 4.85 -13.15 -12.58
C PRO A 75 4.98 -11.83 -13.34
N ALA A 76 5.22 -10.72 -12.62
CA ALA A 76 5.64 -9.50 -13.29
C ALA A 76 7.00 -9.75 -13.98
N GLU A 77 7.19 -9.22 -15.19
CA GLU A 77 8.43 -9.38 -15.95
C GLU A 77 9.63 -8.94 -15.09
N GLY A 78 10.45 -9.90 -14.64
CA GLY A 78 11.53 -9.67 -13.67
C GLY A 78 11.33 -10.21 -12.25
N ALA A 79 10.23 -10.91 -11.95
CA ALA A 79 10.02 -11.63 -10.68
C ALA A 79 10.99 -12.81 -10.56
N LYS A 80 12.20 -12.54 -10.06
CA LYS A 80 13.26 -13.52 -9.83
C LYS A 80 12.91 -14.40 -8.62
N ALA A 81 12.92 -15.73 -8.80
CA ALA A 81 12.80 -16.67 -7.69
C ALA A 81 13.90 -16.39 -6.63
N PRO A 82 13.60 -16.48 -5.32
CA PRO A 82 14.60 -16.23 -4.28
C PRO A 82 15.65 -17.34 -4.29
N SER A 83 16.73 -17.13 -5.04
CA SER A 83 17.93 -17.95 -4.94
C SER A 83 18.63 -17.62 -3.63
N ALA A 84 18.83 -18.65 -2.80
CA ALA A 84 19.41 -18.58 -1.46
C ALA A 84 20.94 -18.39 -1.47
N ASP A 85 21.50 -17.66 -2.42
CA ASP A 85 22.94 -17.44 -2.51
C ASP A 85 23.22 -16.06 -3.14
N SER A 86 23.37 -15.03 -2.31
CA SER A 86 24.34 -13.93 -2.48
C SER A 86 24.00 -12.72 -1.58
N LEU A 87 24.88 -12.49 -0.61
CA LEU A 87 25.07 -11.21 0.10
C LEU A 87 25.72 -10.15 -0.85
N PRO A 88 25.80 -8.87 -0.45
CA PRO A 88 25.63 -7.72 -1.33
C PRO A 88 26.93 -7.26 -2.01
N SER A 89 26.80 -6.57 -3.14
CA SER A 89 27.84 -5.68 -3.67
C SER A 89 27.21 -4.43 -4.27
N SER A 90 27.77 -3.28 -3.91
CA SER A 90 27.33 -1.88 -4.02
C SER A 90 27.15 -1.31 -5.47
N PRO A 91 26.67 -0.05 -5.65
CA PRO A 91 25.94 0.49 -6.82
C PRO A 91 26.83 1.10 -7.93
N PRO A 92 26.27 1.73 -9.00
CA PRO A 92 26.22 3.21 -9.02
C PRO A 92 25.09 3.92 -9.84
N ALA A 93 24.94 5.22 -9.55
CA ALA A 93 24.64 6.36 -10.44
C ALA A 93 23.19 6.72 -10.91
N THR A 94 22.67 7.79 -10.31
CA THR A 94 21.78 8.85 -10.90
C THR A 94 22.60 9.78 -11.85
N PRO A 95 22.11 10.84 -12.54
CA PRO A 95 20.74 11.40 -12.84
C PRO A 95 20.64 11.91 -14.34
N PRO A 96 19.84 12.91 -14.79
CA PRO A 96 18.62 13.61 -14.27
C PRO A 96 17.45 13.76 -15.28
N ALA A 97 16.22 14.06 -14.82
CA ALA A 97 15.27 15.05 -15.39
C ALA A 97 13.84 14.87 -14.85
N PRO A 98 13.00 15.92 -14.75
CA PRO A 98 13.24 17.31 -14.40
C PRO A 98 12.61 17.65 -13.02
N GLN A 99 13.27 18.51 -12.24
CA GLN A 99 12.64 19.15 -11.08
C GLN A 99 11.77 20.30 -11.56
N GLY A 100 10.50 19.99 -11.85
CA GLY A 100 9.44 20.98 -11.99
C GLY A 100 8.96 21.41 -10.61
N ILE A 101 9.19 22.68 -10.27
CA ILE A 101 8.65 23.34 -9.07
C ILE A 101 7.17 23.73 -9.23
N ALA A 102 6.35 22.85 -9.78
CA ALA A 102 4.93 23.11 -9.96
C ALA A 102 4.13 21.86 -9.64
N GLU A 103 3.58 21.80 -8.44
CA GLU A 103 2.15 21.51 -8.29
C GLU A 103 1.71 22.01 -6.91
N ALA A 104 1.20 23.24 -6.92
CA ALA A 104 0.40 23.73 -5.82
C ALA A 104 -0.87 22.89 -5.75
N ALA A 105 -0.90 22.05 -4.70
CA ALA A 105 -2.07 21.72 -3.89
C ALA A 105 -3.37 21.32 -4.62
N LYS A 106 -3.49 20.02 -4.90
CA LYS A 106 -4.66 19.29 -4.41
C LYS A 106 -4.20 18.41 -3.24
N ALA A 107 -4.43 18.86 -2.02
CA ALA A 107 -4.29 17.96 -0.88
C ALA A 107 -5.54 17.07 -0.86
N ASP A 108 -5.50 15.93 -1.55
CA ASP A 108 -6.48 14.85 -1.42
C ASP A 108 -6.05 13.84 -0.31
N GLY A 109 -5.25 14.29 0.66
CA GLY A 109 -4.59 13.40 1.63
C GLY A 109 -3.53 12.47 1.01
N LYS A 110 -3.13 12.69 -0.25
CA LYS A 110 -2.19 11.83 -0.99
C LYS A 110 -0.81 12.46 -1.18
N ALA A 111 -0.34 13.28 -0.24
CA ALA A 111 1.03 13.80 -0.34
C ALA A 111 2.04 12.66 -0.13
N ASP A 112 3.19 12.72 -0.81
CA ASP A 112 4.28 11.76 -0.56
C ASP A 112 4.92 12.01 0.81
N ALA A 113 4.57 11.20 1.81
CA ALA A 113 5.21 11.22 3.13
C ALA A 113 6.62 10.59 3.14
N LYS A 114 7.09 10.08 2.00
CA LYS A 114 8.38 9.40 1.87
C LYS A 114 9.53 10.40 2.07
N GLY A 115 10.15 10.34 3.25
CA GLY A 115 11.25 11.22 3.64
C GLY A 115 10.88 12.36 4.58
N TRP A 116 9.66 12.35 5.13
CA TRP A 116 9.29 13.28 6.19
C TRP A 116 10.02 12.94 7.50
N PRO A 117 10.32 13.94 8.35
CA PRO A 117 10.90 13.69 9.66
C PRO A 117 9.92 12.91 10.54
N ALA A 118 10.42 12.34 11.64
CA ALA A 118 9.57 11.67 12.61
C ALA A 118 8.48 12.63 13.13
N PRO A 119 7.27 12.14 13.43
CA PRO A 119 6.20 12.98 13.95
C PRO A 119 6.65 13.62 15.27
N ALA A 120 6.66 14.94 15.29
CA ALA A 120 6.99 15.74 16.47
C ALA A 120 5.86 15.68 17.51
N LEU A 121 4.63 15.50 17.03
CA LEU A 121 3.44 15.38 17.86
C LEU A 121 2.51 14.31 17.28
N VAL A 122 1.89 13.54 18.16
CA VAL A 122 0.87 12.54 17.82
C VAL A 122 -0.42 12.90 18.54
N LEU A 123 -1.51 13.03 17.80
CA LEU A 123 -2.84 13.39 18.30
C LEU A 123 -3.83 12.25 18.05
N ASP A 124 -4.55 11.85 19.10
CA ASP A 124 -5.67 10.94 18.98
C ASP A 124 -6.99 11.72 18.92
N ASN A 125 -7.69 11.57 17.79
CA ASN A 125 -8.97 12.21 17.49
C ASN A 125 -10.10 11.18 17.29
N ARG A 126 -9.88 9.93 17.73
CA ARG A 126 -10.88 8.87 17.62
C ARG A 126 -12.06 9.15 18.56
N GLY A 127 -13.27 8.88 18.08
CA GLY A 127 -14.51 9.11 18.84
C GLY A 127 -14.99 10.57 18.91
N LEU A 128 -14.28 11.53 18.31
CA LEU A 128 -14.73 12.93 18.24
C LEU A 128 -15.69 13.15 17.06
N MET A 129 -16.76 13.91 17.33
CA MET A 129 -17.71 14.34 16.29
C MET A 129 -17.15 15.55 15.53
N PRO A 130 -17.42 15.69 14.21
CA PRO A 130 -16.99 16.87 13.47
C PRO A 130 -17.76 18.09 14.02
N PRO A 131 -17.12 19.27 14.21
CA PRO A 131 -15.79 19.68 13.74
C PRO A 131 -14.64 19.58 14.75
N ASP A 132 -14.84 19.12 15.99
CA ASP A 132 -13.79 19.03 17.02
C ASP A 132 -12.45 18.39 16.59
N PRO A 133 -12.40 17.26 15.86
CA PRO A 133 -11.13 16.66 15.44
C PRO A 133 -10.38 17.53 14.42
N MET A 134 -11.10 18.35 13.65
CA MET A 134 -10.52 19.30 12.70
C MET A 134 -9.83 20.45 13.44
N VAL A 135 -10.56 21.08 14.37
CA VAL A 135 -10.04 22.22 15.16
C VAL A 135 -8.81 21.83 15.95
N ARG A 136 -8.85 20.70 16.68
CA ARG A 136 -7.69 20.21 17.45
C ARG A 136 -6.47 19.95 16.59
N THR A 137 -6.67 19.46 15.37
CA THR A 137 -5.57 19.18 14.45
C THR A 137 -4.93 20.47 13.94
N LEU A 138 -5.76 21.46 13.58
CA LEU A 138 -5.29 22.76 13.11
C LEU A 138 -4.55 23.52 14.21
N GLU A 139 -5.09 23.57 15.43
CA GLU A 139 -4.40 24.17 16.57
C GLU A 139 -3.06 23.49 16.88
N ALA A 140 -3.04 22.15 16.85
CA ALA A 140 -1.83 21.39 17.10
C ALA A 140 -0.74 21.68 16.04
N ILE A 141 -1.09 21.78 14.76
CA ILE A 141 -0.10 22.07 13.71
C ILE A 141 0.33 23.53 13.70
N GLU A 142 -0.54 24.47 14.09
CA GLU A 142 -0.16 25.87 14.26
C GLU A 142 0.91 26.04 15.34
N GLY A 143 0.87 25.23 16.40
CA GLY A 143 1.88 25.21 17.46
C GLY A 143 3.23 24.59 17.08
N LEU A 144 3.33 23.86 15.97
CA LEU A 144 4.58 23.20 15.54
C LEU A 144 5.54 24.14 14.79
N ALA A 145 6.82 23.78 14.72
CA ALA A 145 7.77 24.52 13.89
C ALA A 145 7.60 24.18 12.39
N GLU A 146 8.01 25.09 11.51
CA GLU A 146 7.94 24.87 10.06
C GLU A 146 8.74 23.62 9.66
N GLY A 147 8.12 22.76 8.85
CA GLY A 147 8.70 21.49 8.41
C GLY A 147 8.48 20.32 9.37
N GLU A 148 7.94 20.54 10.57
CA GLU A 148 7.58 19.46 11.50
C GLU A 148 6.33 18.70 11.05
N VAL A 149 6.22 17.49 11.58
CA VAL A 149 5.17 16.54 11.21
C VAL A 149 4.27 16.28 12.40
N LEU A 150 2.97 16.48 12.21
CA LEU A 150 1.90 16.08 13.12
C LEU A 150 1.31 14.77 12.63
N GLU A 151 1.24 13.77 13.48
CA GLU A 151 0.47 12.56 13.22
C GLU A 151 -0.88 12.64 13.91
N ILE A 152 -1.97 12.39 13.20
CA ILE A 152 -3.30 12.28 13.80
C ILE A 152 -3.93 10.92 13.51
N HIS A 153 -4.68 10.40 14.48
CA HIS A 153 -5.46 9.17 14.33
C HIS A 153 -6.94 9.52 14.41
N ASN A 154 -7.67 9.22 13.35
CA ASN A 154 -9.11 9.50 13.24
C ASN A 154 -9.89 8.20 13.04
N ASP A 155 -11.14 8.18 13.47
CA ASP A 155 -12.02 7.02 13.31
C ASP A 155 -12.50 6.86 11.85
N ARG A 156 -12.52 7.95 11.10
CA ARG A 156 -13.03 8.08 9.73
C ARG A 156 -12.10 8.96 8.90
N ASP A 157 -12.17 8.83 7.58
CA ASP A 157 -11.37 9.65 6.67
C ASP A 157 -11.73 11.15 6.82
N PRO A 158 -10.78 12.01 7.24
CA PRO A 158 -11.06 13.42 7.48
C PRO A 158 -10.98 14.25 6.20
N LEU A 159 -11.90 13.98 5.26
CA LEU A 159 -11.97 14.65 3.95
C LEU A 159 -11.98 16.19 4.04
N PHE A 160 -12.63 16.75 5.07
CA PHE A 160 -12.71 18.20 5.28
C PHE A 160 -11.42 18.84 5.80
N LEU A 161 -10.51 18.03 6.37
CA LEU A 161 -9.24 18.53 6.91
C LEU A 161 -8.25 18.84 5.77
N TYR A 162 -8.26 18.04 4.71
CA TYR A 162 -7.32 18.22 3.60
C TYR A 162 -7.42 19.58 2.88
N PRO A 163 -8.60 20.11 2.53
CA PRO A 163 -8.70 21.45 1.95
C PRO A 163 -8.21 22.54 2.90
N GLU A 164 -8.56 22.49 4.20
CA GLU A 164 -8.07 23.47 5.19
C GLU A 164 -6.54 23.45 5.34
N LEU A 165 -5.92 22.27 5.25
CA LEU A 165 -4.46 22.12 5.25
C LEU A 165 -3.84 22.66 3.96
N ALA A 166 -4.47 22.40 2.81
CA ALA A 166 -4.03 22.93 1.52
C ALA A 166 -4.05 24.46 1.47
N GLU A 167 -5.12 25.09 1.98
CA GLU A 167 -5.25 26.55 2.06
C GLU A 167 -4.15 27.19 2.89
N ARG A 168 -3.70 26.51 3.94
CA ARG A 168 -2.59 26.95 4.79
C ARG A 168 -1.21 26.57 4.24
N GLY A 169 -1.16 25.88 3.09
CA GLY A 169 0.07 25.42 2.44
C GLY A 169 0.74 24.23 3.13
N HIS A 170 0.01 23.49 3.96
CA HIS A 170 0.49 22.28 4.62
C HIS A 170 0.29 21.05 3.74
N LEU A 171 1.14 20.04 3.92
CA LEU A 171 1.06 18.78 3.19
C LEU A 171 0.45 17.71 4.09
N ALA A 172 -0.48 16.92 3.56
CA ALA A 172 -1.16 15.86 4.30
C ALA A 172 -1.06 14.52 3.57
N HIS A 173 -0.73 13.47 4.31
CA HIS A 173 -0.67 12.09 3.86
C HIS A 173 -1.56 11.22 4.75
N SER A 174 -2.59 10.62 4.18
CA SER A 174 -3.54 9.75 4.84
C SER A 174 -3.29 8.30 4.49
N GLU A 175 -3.28 7.45 5.50
CA GLU A 175 -3.14 6.01 5.39
C GLU A 175 -4.25 5.33 6.22
N ALA A 176 -4.91 4.33 5.63
CA ALA A 176 -5.85 3.51 6.39
C ALA A 176 -5.05 2.63 7.36
N SER A 177 -5.40 2.69 8.64
CA SER A 177 -4.78 1.90 9.69
C SER A 177 -5.50 0.55 9.85
N ASP A 178 -4.74 -0.54 10.00
CA ASP A 178 -5.25 -1.90 10.23
C ASP A 178 -6.21 -2.04 11.43
N LYS A 179 -6.22 -1.08 12.36
CA LYS A 179 -7.09 -1.09 13.55
C LYS A 179 -8.48 -0.46 13.34
N GLY A 180 -8.85 -0.11 12.10
CA GLY A 180 -10.17 0.45 11.78
C GLY A 180 -10.26 1.97 11.98
N GLY A 181 -9.24 2.70 11.54
CA GLY A 181 -9.20 4.16 11.54
C GLY A 181 -8.25 4.70 10.48
N TYR A 182 -8.11 6.01 10.38
CA TYR A 182 -7.24 6.70 9.43
C TYR A 182 -6.10 7.39 10.18
N ARG A 183 -4.87 7.08 9.79
CA ARG A 183 -3.66 7.75 10.25
C ARG A 183 -3.32 8.83 9.23
N VAL A 184 -3.33 10.09 9.64
CA VAL A 184 -2.95 11.20 8.76
C VAL A 184 -1.69 11.85 9.30
N LEU A 185 -0.64 11.84 8.51
CA LEU A 185 0.58 12.59 8.73
C LEU A 185 0.41 13.95 8.06
N ILE A 186 0.71 15.02 8.77
CA ILE A 186 0.56 16.38 8.28
C ILE A 186 1.88 17.09 8.51
N ARG A 187 2.54 17.50 7.44
CA ARG A 187 3.74 18.30 7.51
C ARG A 187 3.38 19.77 7.44
N LYS A 188 3.82 20.54 8.43
CA LYS A 188 3.71 21.99 8.42
C LYS A 188 4.52 22.54 7.26
N GLY A 189 3.83 22.96 6.21
CA GLY A 189 4.46 23.73 5.14
C GLY A 189 4.71 25.16 5.61
N SER A 190 5.81 25.74 5.14
CA SER A 190 6.00 27.19 5.24
C SER A 190 4.86 27.86 4.49
N ALA A 191 3.99 28.55 5.21
CA ALA A 191 2.86 29.26 4.64
C ALA A 191 3.39 30.24 3.59
N LYS A 192 3.33 29.88 2.31
CA LYS A 192 3.66 30.79 1.23
C LYS A 192 2.46 31.71 1.10
N GLY A 193 2.48 32.80 1.87
CA GLY A 193 1.46 33.84 1.83
C GLY A 193 1.21 34.24 0.39
N THR A 194 0.09 33.79 -0.17
CA THR A 194 -0.41 34.29 -1.44
C THR A 194 -1.29 35.48 -1.07
N ALA A 195 -0.62 36.62 -0.86
CA ALA A 195 -1.29 37.90 -0.91
C ALA A 195 -1.76 38.12 -2.36
N ALA A 196 -3.06 38.34 -2.54
CA ALA A 196 -3.63 39.01 -3.70
C ALA A 196 -4.83 39.82 -3.23
#